data_AF-A0AAD4E9K3-F1
#
_entry.id   AF-A0AAD4E9K3-F1
#
_cell.length_a   1.000
_cell.length_b   1.000
_cell.length_c   1.000
_cell.angle_alpha   90.00
_cell.angle_beta   90.00
_cell.angle_gamma   90.00
#
_symmetry.space_group_name_H-M   'P 1'
#
loop_
_entity.id
_entity.type
_entity.pdbx_description
1 polymer ?
#
loop_
_entity_poly.entity_id
_entity_poly.type
_entity_poly.pdbx_seq_one_letter_code
_entity_poly.pdbx_strand_id
1 'polypeptide(L)'
;MTKKRKEKEPQHEREPGKSILPFSRVQKIIKADKELPIVARDATFLISLATEEFIKRLSEACQKLAEREKRTTVQQKDVASVVRRADEFMFLEEIIAFQRTEPPQKRKPKALQDAESQSEPTMLDKFVTRGEEITPADVVMDEDGTMYAG
;
A
#
# COMPACT_ATOMS: atom_id res chain seq x y z
N MET A 1 4.37 36.21 13.44
CA MET A 1 5.59 35.45 13.84
C MET A 1 5.16 34.13 14.45
N THR A 2 5.23 33.04 13.69
CA THR A 2 4.83 31.70 14.14
C THR A 2 5.90 31.13 15.07
N LYS A 3 5.47 30.82 16.29
CA LYS A 3 6.31 30.29 17.37
C LYS A 3 6.78 28.88 16.97
N LYS A 4 8.03 28.76 16.49
CA LYS A 4 8.66 27.49 16.14
C LYS A 4 8.70 26.61 17.40
N ARG A 5 7.86 25.58 17.45
CA ARG A 5 7.87 24.58 18.52
C ARG A 5 9.23 23.89 18.46
N LYS A 6 10.11 24.16 19.43
CA LYS A 6 11.34 23.38 19.61
C LYS A 6 10.90 21.95 19.94
N GLU A 7 11.16 21.02 19.03
CA GLU A 7 11.11 19.59 19.35
C GLU A 7 12.09 19.37 20.50
N LYS A 8 11.55 18.95 21.66
CA LYS A 8 12.38 18.38 22.71
C LYS A 8 12.77 17.00 22.18
N GLU A 9 14.02 16.85 21.77
CA GLU A 9 14.60 15.52 21.58
C GLU A 9 14.39 14.75 22.89
N PRO A 10 13.77 13.56 22.89
CA PRO A 10 13.73 12.74 24.08
C PRO A 10 15.17 12.29 24.35
N GLN A 11 15.84 12.99 25.27
CA GLN A 11 17.12 12.59 25.83
C GLN A 11 16.88 11.35 26.71
N HIS A 12 16.75 10.18 26.07
CA HIS A 12 16.98 8.92 26.77
C HIS A 12 18.48 8.84 27.01
N GLU A 13 18.92 9.34 28.16
CA GLU A 13 20.29 9.15 28.61
C GLU A 13 20.54 7.65 28.74
N ARG A 14 21.45 7.12 27.91
CA ARG A 14 21.80 5.70 27.90
C ARG A 14 22.59 5.41 29.17
N GLU A 15 21.96 4.76 30.14
CA GLU A 15 22.68 4.21 31.28
C GLU A 15 23.60 3.07 30.80
N PRO A 16 24.93 3.15 31.01
CA PRO A 16 25.85 2.08 30.66
C PRO A 16 25.43 0.76 31.29
N GLY A 17 25.44 -0.33 30.51
CA GLY A 17 25.05 -1.66 30.98
C GLY A 17 23.54 -1.93 30.97
N LYS A 18 22.71 -1.03 30.41
CA LYS A 18 21.27 -1.26 30.21
C LYS A 18 20.85 -1.05 28.75
N SER A 19 19.94 -1.90 28.30
CA SER A 19 19.25 -1.78 27.01
C SER A 19 17.85 -1.22 27.24
N ILE A 20 17.28 -0.55 26.24
CA ILE A 20 15.88 -0.11 26.27
C ILE A 20 14.90 -1.29 26.18
N LEU A 21 15.38 -2.44 25.70
CA LEU A 21 14.59 -3.66 25.58
C LEU A 21 14.51 -4.39 26.93
N PRO A 22 13.33 -4.89 27.34
CA PRO A 22 13.21 -5.63 28.59
C PRO A 22 14.04 -6.92 28.56
N PHE A 23 15.01 -7.03 29.46
CA PHE A 23 15.95 -8.16 29.52
C PHE A 23 15.24 -9.53 29.52
N SER A 24 14.18 -9.68 30.32
CA SER A 24 13.41 -10.93 30.43
C SER A 24 12.72 -11.33 29.12
N ARG A 25 12.35 -10.36 28.27
CA ARG A 25 11.73 -10.63 26.96
C ARG A 25 12.76 -11.12 25.97
N VAL A 26 13.92 -10.47 25.92
CA VAL A 26 15.03 -10.91 25.06
C VAL A 26 15.49 -12.31 25.48
N GLN A 27 15.68 -12.55 26.78
CA GLN A 27 16.05 -13.87 27.28
C GLN A 27 15.03 -14.95 26.94
N LYS A 28 13.72 -14.64 26.98
CA LYS A 28 12.66 -15.57 26.61
C LYS A 28 12.70 -15.94 25.12
N ILE A 29 13.02 -14.98 24.25
CA ILE A 29 13.16 -15.22 22.81
C ILE A 29 14.37 -16.12 22.54
N ILE A 30 15.53 -15.84 23.16
CA ILE A 30 16.73 -16.66 22.98
C ILE A 30 16.47 -18.11 23.45
N LYS A 31 15.81 -18.30 24.60
CA LYS A 31 15.45 -19.62 25.13
C LYS A 31 14.34 -20.35 24.37
N ALA A 32 13.74 -19.73 23.36
CA ALA A 32 12.84 -20.45 22.47
C ALA A 32 13.60 -21.46 21.59
N ASP A 33 14.90 -21.24 21.41
CA ASP A 33 15.81 -22.20 20.80
C ASP A 33 16.14 -23.34 21.78
N LYS A 34 15.76 -24.57 21.40
CA LYS A 34 15.96 -25.77 22.23
C LYS A 34 17.41 -26.24 22.25
N GLU A 35 18.24 -25.78 21.31
CA GLU A 35 19.66 -26.14 21.22
C GLU A 35 20.54 -25.26 22.12
N LEU A 36 19.96 -24.22 22.75
CA LEU A 36 20.66 -23.28 23.63
C LEU A 36 20.18 -23.40 25.10
N PRO A 37 20.61 -24.45 25.84
CA PRO A 37 20.14 -24.70 27.21
C PRO A 37 20.60 -23.64 28.22
N ILE A 38 21.79 -23.06 28.02
CA ILE A 38 22.39 -22.07 28.92
C ILE A 38 22.82 -20.85 28.10
N VAL A 39 22.40 -19.68 28.54
CA VAL A 39 22.73 -18.39 27.91
C VAL A 39 23.32 -17.47 28.96
N ALA A 40 24.54 -16.97 28.71
CA ALA A 40 25.20 -16.01 29.59
C ALA A 40 24.42 -14.69 29.65
N ARG A 41 24.48 -14.02 30.80
CA ARG A 41 23.82 -12.72 31.01
C ARG A 41 24.36 -11.66 30.05
N ASP A 42 25.67 -11.63 29.85
CA ASP A 42 26.35 -10.66 28.99
C ASP A 42 26.01 -10.88 27.50
N ALA A 43 25.84 -12.14 27.09
CA ALA A 43 25.35 -12.47 25.74
C ALA A 43 23.93 -11.93 25.51
N THR A 44 23.04 -12.08 26.49
CA THR A 44 21.67 -11.53 26.41
C THR A 44 21.69 -10.00 26.32
N PHE A 45 22.61 -9.35 27.06
CA PHE A 45 22.79 -7.90 26.99
C PHE A 45 23.28 -7.44 25.62
N LEU A 46 24.32 -8.10 25.06
CA LEU A 46 24.85 -7.78 23.74
C LEU A 46 23.80 -8.01 22.63
N ILE A 47 23.01 -9.08 22.71
CA ILE A 47 21.91 -9.34 21.78
C ILE A 47 20.87 -8.22 21.86
N SER A 48 20.56 -7.73 23.07
CA SER A 48 19.64 -6.59 23.23
C SER A 48 20.16 -5.34 22.51
N LEU A 49 21.45 -5.01 22.68
CA LEU A 49 22.08 -3.86 21.99
C LEU A 49 22.11 -4.04 20.47
N ALA A 50 22.47 -5.23 20.00
CA ALA A 50 22.45 -5.55 18.58
C ALA A 50 21.03 -5.42 17.99
N THR A 51 20.00 -5.80 18.75
CA THR A 51 18.60 -5.67 18.33
C THR A 51 18.17 -4.21 18.23
N GLU A 52 18.63 -3.33 19.12
CA GLU A 52 18.38 -1.89 19.00
C GLU A 52 18.97 -1.31 17.71
N GLU A 53 20.24 -1.62 17.43
CA GLU A 53 20.91 -1.16 16.22
C GLU A 53 20.30 -1.77 14.96
N PHE A 54 19.86 -3.02 15.02
CA PHE A 54 19.13 -3.68 13.93
C PHE A 54 17.83 -2.93 13.60
N ILE A 55 17.00 -2.61 14.60
CA ILE A 55 15.74 -1.87 14.39
C ILE A 55 16.03 -0.50 13.78
N LYS A 56 17.06 0.21 14.26
CA LYS A 56 17.48 1.51 13.73
C LYS A 56 17.87 1.40 12.25
N ARG A 57 18.78 0.48 11.89
CA ARG A 57 19.26 0.29 10.52
C ARG A 57 18.13 -0.11 9.56
N LEU A 58 17.28 -1.05 9.96
CA LEU A 58 16.13 -1.47 9.16
C LEU A 58 15.16 -0.30 8.93
N SER A 59 14.89 0.49 9.98
CA SER A 59 13.99 1.65 9.89
C SER A 59 14.54 2.73 8.96
N GLU A 60 15.85 3.04 9.06
CA GLU A 60 16.51 4.00 8.17
C GLU A 60 16.49 3.54 6.70
N ALA A 61 16.70 2.24 6.45
CA ALA A 61 16.62 1.68 5.10
C ALA A 61 15.20 1.77 4.52
N CYS A 62 14.18 1.46 5.31
CA CYS A 62 12.78 1.58 4.91
C CYS A 62 12.38 3.03 4.65
N GLN A 63 12.82 3.95 5.52
CA GLN A 63 12.55 5.38 5.40
C GLN A 63 13.17 5.96 4.12
N LYS A 64 14.42 5.61 3.80
CA LYS A 64 15.07 6.02 2.53
C LYS A 64 14.26 5.60 1.30
N LEU A 65 13.58 4.45 1.35
CA LEU A 65 12.75 3.99 0.24
C LEU A 65 11.42 4.77 0.16
N ALA A 66 10.79 5.07 1.30
CA ALA A 66 9.61 5.92 1.35
C ALA A 66 9.92 7.34 0.83
N GLU A 67 11.05 7.92 1.22
CA GLU A 67 11.52 9.23 0.78
C GLU A 67 11.75 9.31 -0.73
N ARG A 68 12.30 8.24 -1.35
CA ARG A 68 12.46 8.15 -2.81
C ARG A 68 11.12 8.22 -3.54
N GLU A 69 10.04 7.76 -2.93
CA GLU A 69 8.68 7.87 -3.46
C GLU A 69 7.94 9.14 -2.98
N LYS A 70 8.65 10.10 -2.37
CA LYS A 70 8.09 11.34 -1.81
C LYS A 70 7.04 11.08 -0.73
N ARG A 71 7.12 9.95 -0.03
CA ARG A 71 6.26 9.61 1.10
C ARG A 71 7.03 9.84 2.40
N THR A 72 6.33 10.39 3.39
CA THR A 72 6.84 10.51 4.76
C THR A 72 6.50 9.31 5.63
N THR A 73 5.53 8.49 5.20
CA THR A 73 5.06 7.31 5.92
C THR A 73 5.67 6.05 5.31
N VAL A 74 6.37 5.28 6.16
CA VAL A 74 6.84 3.93 5.83
C VAL A 74 5.65 2.98 5.73
N GLN A 75 5.60 2.20 4.66
CA GLN A 75 4.59 1.20 4.41
C GLN A 75 5.19 -0.20 4.43
N GLN A 76 4.35 -1.23 4.57
CA GLN A 76 4.80 -2.63 4.54
C GLN A 76 5.54 -2.99 3.24
N LYS A 77 5.16 -2.39 2.11
CA LYS A 77 5.86 -2.56 0.83
C LYS A 77 7.32 -2.08 0.87
N ASP A 78 7.63 -1.09 1.70
CA ASP A 78 8.99 -0.57 1.84
C ASP A 78 9.85 -1.60 2.56
N VAL A 79 9.34 -2.19 3.64
CA VAL A 79 10.00 -3.26 4.40
C VAL A 79 10.26 -4.48 3.50
N ALA A 80 9.24 -4.96 2.79
CA ALA A 80 9.37 -6.10 1.89
C ALA A 80 10.40 -5.84 0.76
N SER A 81 10.44 -4.60 0.24
CA SER A 81 11.41 -4.24 -0.78
C SER A 81 12.83 -4.09 -0.25
N VAL A 82 13.02 -3.69 1.01
CA VAL A 82 14.34 -3.62 1.63
C VAL A 82 14.89 -5.03 1.88
N VAL A 83 14.06 -5.91 2.45
CA VAL A 83 14.43 -7.32 2.70
C VAL A 83 14.90 -8.03 1.43
N ARG A 84 14.20 -7.82 0.30
CA ARG A 84 14.55 -8.45 -0.98
C ARG A 84 15.83 -7.90 -1.63
N ARG A 85 16.22 -6.66 -1.32
CA ARG A 85 17.30 -5.96 -2.05
C ARG A 85 18.63 -5.94 -1.33
N ALA A 86 18.64 -6.10 -0.01
CA ALA A 86 19.85 -6.01 0.79
C ALA A 86 20.13 -7.34 1.48
N ASP A 87 21.29 -7.93 1.16
CA ASP A 87 21.71 -9.25 1.65
C ASP A 87 21.75 -9.34 3.17
N GLU A 88 22.04 -8.24 3.86
CA GLU A 88 22.04 -8.17 5.33
C GLU A 88 20.66 -8.45 5.97
N PHE A 89 19.58 -8.36 5.19
CA PHE A 89 18.21 -8.65 5.63
C PHE A 89 17.65 -9.95 5.03
N MET A 90 18.45 -10.75 4.34
CA MET A 90 18.00 -11.99 3.68
C MET A 90 17.34 -12.98 4.65
N PHE A 91 17.76 -13.00 5.92
CA PHE A 91 17.17 -13.84 6.96
C PHE A 91 15.68 -13.55 7.24
N LEU A 92 15.14 -12.43 6.73
CA LEU A 92 13.74 -12.05 6.88
C LEU A 92 12.86 -12.45 5.69
N GLU A 93 13.42 -13.00 4.61
CA GLU A 93 12.69 -13.24 3.35
C GLU A 93 11.49 -14.17 3.53
N GLU A 94 11.63 -15.22 4.33
CA GLU A 94 10.55 -16.17 4.62
C GLU A 94 9.51 -15.62 5.62
N ILE A 95 9.88 -14.60 6.39
CA ILE A 95 9.02 -14.01 7.44
C ILE A 95 8.17 -12.88 6.86
N ILE A 96 8.76 -12.04 6.00
CA ILE A 96 8.10 -10.86 5.44
C ILE A 96 7.59 -11.17 4.05
N ALA A 97 6.34 -11.63 3.97
CA ALA A 97 5.68 -11.89 2.70
C ALA A 97 5.56 -10.63 1.83
N PHE A 98 6.02 -10.72 0.58
CA PHE A 98 5.76 -9.70 -0.43
C PHE A 98 4.28 -9.71 -0.79
N GLN A 99 3.52 -8.78 -0.24
CA GLN A 99 2.13 -8.56 -0.65
C GLN A 99 2.15 -7.94 -2.05
N ARG A 100 1.83 -8.75 -3.07
CA ARG A 100 1.55 -8.27 -4.42
C ARG A 100 0.28 -7.42 -4.31
N THR A 101 0.44 -6.11 -4.21
CA THR A 101 -0.71 -5.20 -4.15
C THR A 101 -1.48 -5.36 -5.45
N GLU A 102 -2.66 -5.98 -5.38
CA GLU A 102 -3.62 -5.87 -6.47
C GLU A 102 -3.86 -4.38 -6.73
N PRO A 103 -3.94 -3.95 -8.00
CA PRO A 103 -4.20 -2.55 -8.31
C PRO A 103 -5.46 -2.13 -7.54
N PRO A 104 -5.44 -0.98 -6.85
CA PRO A 104 -6.57 -0.56 -6.04
C PRO A 104 -7.82 -0.63 -6.91
N GLN A 105 -8.82 -1.41 -6.46
CA GLN A 105 -10.12 -1.45 -7.13
C GLN A 105 -10.56 0.00 -7.29
N LYS A 106 -10.58 0.50 -8.54
CA LYS A 106 -11.12 1.82 -8.85
C LYS A 106 -12.53 1.78 -8.31
N ARG A 107 -12.75 2.42 -7.15
CA ARG A 107 -14.09 2.64 -6.63
C ARG A 107 -14.78 3.48 -7.69
N LYS A 108 -15.62 2.84 -8.53
CA LYS A 108 -16.54 3.56 -9.40
C LYS A 108 -17.28 4.54 -8.48
N PRO A 109 -17.35 5.83 -8.80
CA PRO A 109 -18.11 6.77 -7.99
C PRO A 109 -19.55 6.24 -7.86
N LYS A 110 -20.11 6.32 -6.65
CA LYS A 110 -21.43 5.78 -6.28
C LYS A 110 -22.56 6.12 -7.27
N ALA A 111 -22.41 7.23 -8.00
CA ALA A 111 -23.31 7.64 -9.08
C ALA A 111 -23.44 6.64 -10.26
N LEU A 112 -22.52 5.68 -10.42
CA LEU A 112 -22.60 4.61 -11.42
C LEU A 112 -23.22 3.30 -10.90
N GLN A 113 -23.37 3.13 -9.58
CA GLN A 113 -23.99 1.92 -9.02
C GLN A 113 -25.52 2.02 -9.00
N ASP A 114 -26.07 3.22 -8.78
CA ASP A 114 -27.52 3.43 -8.79
C ASP A 114 -28.12 3.43 -10.21
N ALA A 115 -27.27 3.51 -11.25
CA ALA A 115 -27.68 3.48 -12.66
C ALA A 115 -27.89 2.06 -13.22
N GLU A 116 -27.39 1.01 -12.56
CA GLU A 116 -27.63 -0.39 -12.99
C GLU A 116 -28.98 -0.93 -12.47
N SER A 117 -29.62 -0.25 -11.50
CA SER A 117 -30.90 -0.67 -10.90
C SER A 117 -32.15 0.09 -11.40
N GLN A 118 -31.99 1.10 -12.26
CA GLN A 118 -33.11 1.77 -12.93
C GLN A 118 -32.78 1.96 -14.40
N SER A 119 -33.27 1.04 -15.23
CA SER A 119 -33.25 1.13 -16.68
C SER A 119 -34.27 2.18 -17.16
N GLU A 120 -34.06 3.44 -16.80
CA GLU A 120 -34.72 4.57 -17.48
C GLU A 120 -33.85 5.01 -18.66
N PRO A 121 -34.40 5.10 -19.88
CA PRO A 121 -33.64 5.51 -21.05
C PRO A 121 -33.12 6.92 -20.85
N THR A 122 -31.83 7.08 -21.09
CA THR A 122 -31.14 8.37 -20.93
C THR A 122 -31.63 9.37 -21.97
N MET A 123 -31.36 10.67 -21.76
CA MET A 123 -31.76 11.70 -22.73
C MET A 123 -31.15 11.50 -24.12
N LEU A 124 -30.05 10.75 -24.23
CA LEU A 124 -29.45 10.36 -25.51
C LEU A 124 -30.28 9.28 -26.23
N ASP A 125 -30.83 8.31 -25.50
CA ASP A 125 -31.72 7.27 -26.05
C ASP A 125 -32.99 7.91 -26.63
N LYS A 126 -33.57 8.86 -25.88
CA LYS A 126 -34.76 9.63 -26.32
C LYS A 126 -34.47 10.54 -27.51
N PHE A 127 -33.22 10.88 -27.80
CA PHE A 127 -32.84 11.71 -28.94
C PHE A 127 -32.62 10.85 -30.20
N VAL A 128 -32.02 9.67 -30.04
CA VAL A 128 -31.81 8.71 -31.14
C VAL A 128 -33.13 8.08 -31.58
N THR A 129 -34.05 7.77 -30.66
CA THR A 129 -35.39 7.23 -31.01
C THR A 129 -36.35 8.30 -31.54
N ARG A 130 -35.94 9.58 -31.57
CA ARG A 130 -36.77 10.71 -32.05
C ARG A 130 -36.31 11.25 -33.39
N GLY A 131 -35.44 10.52 -34.08
CA GLY A 131 -35.30 10.63 -35.53
C GLY A 131 -36.53 9.99 -36.17
N GLU A 132 -37.23 10.75 -37.01
CA GLU A 132 -38.37 10.29 -37.80
C GLU A 132 -38.13 8.90 -38.38
N GLU A 133 -38.98 7.93 -38.01
CA GLU A 133 -39.02 6.64 -38.67
C GLU A 133 -39.49 6.85 -40.11
N ILE A 134 -38.56 7.04 -41.04
CA ILE A 134 -38.84 6.86 -42.46
C ILE A 134 -39.00 5.36 -42.65
N THR A 135 -40.25 4.90 -42.77
CA THR A 135 -40.51 3.50 -43.07
C THR A 135 -40.11 3.22 -44.52
N PRO A 136 -39.66 2.01 -44.88
CA PRO A 136 -39.33 1.67 -46.27
C PRO A 136 -40.52 1.82 -47.25
N ALA A 137 -41.74 2.04 -46.73
CA ALA A 137 -42.93 2.28 -47.52
C ALA A 137 -43.08 3.75 -47.97
N ASP A 138 -42.33 4.68 -47.37
CA ASP A 138 -42.43 6.13 -47.64
C ASP A 138 -41.39 6.63 -48.65
N VAL A 139 -40.56 5.72 -49.16
CA VAL A 139 -39.53 6.00 -50.17
C VAL A 139 -40.04 5.52 -51.52
N VAL A 140 -40.50 6.44 -52.37
CA VAL A 140 -40.85 6.14 -53.76
C VAL A 140 -39.58 6.29 -54.60
N MET A 141 -39.24 5.24 -55.35
CA MET A 141 -38.09 5.20 -56.26
C MET A 141 -38.61 5.22 -57.69
N ASP A 142 -38.30 6.28 -58.43
CA ASP A 142 -38.63 6.39 -59.85
C ASP A 142 -37.68 5.52 -60.70
N GLU A 143 -38.09 5.19 -61.93
CA GLU A 143 -37.33 4.33 -62.86
C GLU A 143 -35.94 4.90 -63.27
N ASP A 144 -35.66 6.17 -62.94
CA ASP A 144 -34.35 6.81 -63.13
C ASP A 144 -33.41 6.71 -61.92
N GLY A 145 -33.86 6.06 -60.83
CA GLY A 145 -33.08 5.80 -59.63
C GLY A 145 -33.08 6.93 -58.61
N THR A 146 -33.91 7.95 -58.80
CA THR A 146 -34.06 9.06 -57.84
C THR A 146 -35.04 8.66 -56.73
N MET A 147 -34.71 8.98 -55.46
CA MET A 147 -35.57 8.67 -54.30
C MET A 147 -36.00 9.95 -53.58
N TYR A 148 -37.28 10.04 -53.24
CA TYR A 148 -37.84 11.11 -52.41
C TYR A 148 -38.73 10.52 -51.30
N ALA A 149 -38.82 11.26 -50.19
CA ALA A 149 -39.78 10.99 -49.13
C ALA A 149 -41.14 11.56 -49.52
N GLY A 150 -42.20 10.74 -49.43
CA GLY A 150 -43.59 11.17 -49.62
C GLY A 150 -44.10 12.08 -48.51
#